data_AF-A0A9R1WS64-F1
#
_entry.id   AF-A0A9R1WS64-F1
#
_cell.length_a   1.000
_cell.length_b   1.000
_cell.length_c   1.000
_cell.angle_alpha   90.00
_cell.angle_beta   90.00
_cell.angle_gamma   90.00
#
_symmetry.space_group_name_H-M   'P 1'
#
loop_
_entity.id
_entity.type
_entity.pdbx_description
1 polymer ?
#
loop_
_entity_poly.entity_id
_entity_poly.type
_entity_poly.pdbx_seq_one_letter_code
_entity_poly.pdbx_strand_id
1 'polypeptide(L)'
;MASSSASSKRNVELQADHPCKCDMPSRVKISRTPDNPGRKFLVCQNSLSARTPRCNFWEWLEDDEYQLQKNNDLGQIYNLTFKLGNLENEISYCRKKLEEEKNSDLVFRQELDKVKWKLFTHKAALFVLFFLYVKHVFF
;
A
#
# COMPACT_ATOMS: atom_id res chain seq x y z
N MET A 1 -28.74 -36.08 2.71
CA MET A 1 -28.83 -34.76 2.07
C MET A 1 -28.63 -33.71 3.14
N ALA A 2 -27.47 -33.04 3.17
CA ALA A 2 -27.13 -32.06 4.20
C ALA A 2 -27.41 -30.65 3.67
N SER A 3 -28.43 -29.99 4.22
CA SER A 3 -28.77 -28.60 3.94
C SER A 3 -27.75 -27.68 4.62
N SER A 4 -26.81 -27.14 3.83
CA SER A 4 -25.84 -26.16 4.32
C SER A 4 -26.45 -24.76 4.24
N SER A 5 -26.83 -24.22 5.39
CA SER A 5 -27.30 -22.85 5.56
C SER A 5 -26.23 -21.86 5.11
N ALA A 6 -26.43 -21.24 3.95
CA ALA A 6 -25.59 -20.14 3.48
C ALA A 6 -25.76 -18.95 4.42
N SER A 7 -24.82 -18.78 5.35
CA SER A 7 -24.70 -17.59 6.17
C SER A 7 -24.29 -16.42 5.28
N SER A 8 -25.29 -15.67 4.81
CA SER A 8 -25.11 -14.45 4.03
C SER A 8 -24.43 -13.40 4.92
N LYS A 9 -23.10 -13.27 4.76
CA LYS A 9 -22.33 -12.14 5.30
C LYS A 9 -22.87 -10.86 4.65
N ARG A 10 -23.81 -10.21 5.34
CA ARG A 10 -24.36 -8.91 4.91
C ARG A 10 -23.21 -7.89 4.93
N ASN A 11 -22.81 -7.44 3.76
CA ASN A 11 -21.92 -6.30 3.62
C ASN A 11 -22.66 -5.09 4.20
N VAL A 12 -22.18 -4.54 5.32
CA VAL A 12 -22.81 -3.41 5.99
C VAL A 12 -22.24 -2.15 5.35
N GLU A 13 -22.98 -1.58 4.41
CA GLU A 13 -22.62 -0.31 3.79
C GLU A 13 -22.84 0.82 4.80
N LEU A 14 -21.75 1.48 5.18
CA LEU A 14 -21.72 2.60 6.12
C LEU A 14 -21.71 3.90 5.34
N GLN A 15 -22.60 4.82 5.70
CA GLN A 15 -22.70 6.16 5.13
C GLN A 15 -22.06 7.14 6.11
N ALA A 16 -20.82 7.54 5.85
CA ALA A 16 -20.09 8.52 6.66
C ALA A 16 -20.67 9.94 6.50
N ASP A 17 -21.17 10.25 5.30
CA ASP A 17 -21.67 11.58 4.93
C ASP A 17 -23.07 11.87 5.49
N HIS A 18 -23.76 10.84 5.99
CA HIS A 18 -25.04 10.96 6.69
C HIS A 18 -24.93 10.43 8.12
N PRO A 19 -24.28 11.19 9.04
CA PRO A 19 -24.15 10.78 10.43
C PRO A 19 -25.51 10.81 11.14
N CYS A 20 -25.72 9.87 12.04
CA CYS A 20 -26.89 9.88 12.92
C CYS A 20 -26.76 10.98 14.00
N LYS A 21 -27.81 11.19 14.81
CA LYS A 21 -27.81 12.12 15.97
C LYS A 21 -26.75 11.85 17.05
N CYS A 22 -25.96 10.79 16.90
CA CYS A 22 -24.84 10.46 17.78
C CYS A 22 -23.48 10.74 17.12
N ASP A 23 -23.46 11.46 15.99
CA ASP A 23 -22.27 11.76 15.16
C ASP A 23 -21.51 10.52 14.67
N MET A 24 -22.18 9.38 14.65
CA MET A 24 -21.64 8.12 14.13
C MET A 24 -22.20 7.83 12.74
N PRO A 25 -21.42 7.19 11.84
CA PRO A 25 -21.87 6.85 10.49
C PRO A 25 -23.14 6.01 10.53
N SER A 26 -24.11 6.34 9.67
CA SER A 26 -25.34 5.56 9.56
C SER A 26 -25.12 4.29 8.72
N ARG A 27 -26.05 3.34 8.83
CA ARG A 27 -26.05 2.08 8.06
C ARG A 27 -27.21 2.07 7.10
N VAL A 28 -26.96 1.66 5.86
CA VAL A 28 -28.02 1.43 4.87
C VAL A 28 -28.70 0.08 5.14
N LYS A 29 -30.03 0.07 5.15
CA LYS A 29 -30.87 -1.14 5.19
C LYS A 29 -31.90 -1.10 4.07
N ILE A 30 -32.37 -2.29 3.69
CA ILE A 30 -33.42 -2.47 2.68
C ILE A 30 -34.70 -2.88 3.39
N SER A 31 -35.79 -2.17 3.11
CA SER A 31 -37.11 -2.44 3.65
C SER A 31 -37.68 -3.73 3.06
N ARG A 32 -38.28 -4.53 3.93
CA ARG A 32 -38.93 -5.80 3.61
C ARG A 32 -40.44 -5.75 3.88
N THR A 33 -40.97 -4.59 4.23
CA THR A 33 -42.40 -4.43 4.52
C THR A 33 -43.19 -4.48 3.21
N PRO A 34 -44.39 -5.10 3.20
CA PRO A 34 -45.24 -5.14 2.00
C PRO A 34 -45.54 -3.76 1.40
N ASP A 35 -45.64 -2.73 2.24
CA ASP A 35 -45.96 -1.36 1.80
C ASP A 35 -44.77 -0.61 1.17
N ASN A 36 -43.55 -1.05 1.45
CA ASN A 36 -42.31 -0.39 1.01
C ASN A 36 -41.24 -1.43 0.64
N PRO A 37 -41.51 -2.37 -0.28
CA PRO A 37 -40.57 -3.43 -0.59
C PRO A 37 -39.36 -2.86 -1.33
N GLY A 38 -38.14 -3.21 -0.89
CA GLY A 38 -36.91 -2.85 -1.61
C GLY A 38 -36.40 -1.43 -1.38
N ARG A 39 -37.21 -0.52 -0.82
CA ARG A 39 -36.77 0.86 -0.49
C ARG A 39 -35.65 0.86 0.54
N LYS A 40 -34.64 1.71 0.35
CA LYS A 40 -33.49 1.83 1.25
C LYS A 40 -33.71 2.89 2.31
N PHE A 41 -33.18 2.65 3.50
CA PHE A 41 -33.26 3.58 4.62
C PHE A 41 -32.00 3.54 5.46
N LEU A 42 -31.69 4.66 6.10
CA LEU A 42 -30.56 4.82 7.00
C LEU A 42 -31.00 4.55 8.44
N VAL A 43 -30.13 3.90 9.21
CA VAL A 43 -30.30 3.72 10.66
C VAL A 43 -29.01 3.92 11.42
N CYS A 44 -29.10 4.33 12.69
CA CYS A 44 -27.94 4.35 13.57
C CYS A 44 -27.40 2.93 13.81
N GLN A 45 -26.08 2.80 13.94
CA GLN A 45 -25.43 1.54 14.32
C GLN A 45 -25.85 1.05 15.71
N ASN A 46 -26.16 1.99 16.60
CA ASN A 46 -26.57 1.73 17.96
C ASN A 46 -28.09 1.55 18.11
N SER A 47 -28.85 1.48 17.01
CA SER A 47 -30.31 1.37 17.06
C SER A 47 -30.81 0.15 17.84
N LEU A 48 -30.01 -0.92 17.88
CA LEU A 48 -30.30 -2.17 18.60
C LEU A 48 -29.23 -2.49 19.66
N SER A 49 -28.37 -1.54 20.00
CA SER A 49 -27.32 -1.76 21.00
C SER A 49 -27.94 -1.97 22.39
N ALA A 50 -27.42 -2.96 23.11
CA ALA A 50 -27.72 -3.17 24.52
C ALA A 50 -26.66 -2.54 25.45
N ARG A 51 -25.54 -2.06 24.90
CA ARG A 51 -24.38 -1.55 25.64
C ARG A 51 -24.25 -0.03 25.64
N THR A 52 -24.89 0.64 24.68
CA THR A 52 -24.87 2.09 24.52
C THR A 52 -26.30 2.61 24.48
N PRO A 53 -26.54 3.90 24.82
CA PRO A 53 -27.84 4.51 24.63
C PRO A 53 -28.37 4.25 23.21
N ARG A 54 -29.62 3.79 23.12
CA ARG A 54 -30.25 3.50 21.83
C ARG A 54 -30.51 4.79 21.09
N CYS A 55 -30.11 4.81 19.82
CA CYS A 55 -30.39 5.92 18.93
C CYS A 55 -31.51 5.54 17.97
N ASN A 56 -32.57 6.34 17.95
CA ASN A 56 -33.76 6.12 17.12
C ASN A 56 -33.66 6.81 15.76
N PHE A 57 -32.45 7.17 15.32
CA PHE A 57 -32.24 7.75 14.00
C PHE A 57 -32.69 6.76 12.91
N TRP A 58 -33.56 7.26 12.04
CA TRP A 58 -34.10 6.58 10.89
C TRP A 58 -34.49 7.62 9.83
N GLU A 59 -34.13 7.36 8.58
CA GLU A 59 -34.45 8.26 7.45
C GLU A 59 -34.51 7.45 6.15
N TRP A 60 -35.38 7.84 5.21
CA TRP A 60 -35.38 7.24 3.87
C TRP A 60 -34.13 7.66 3.11
N LEU A 61 -33.55 6.72 2.36
CA LEU A 61 -32.47 7.03 1.43
C LEU A 61 -33.10 7.13 0.04
N GLU A 62 -33.08 8.34 -0.54
CA GLU A 62 -33.60 8.54 -1.89
C GLU A 62 -32.69 7.85 -2.92
N ASP A 63 -33.31 7.26 -3.95
CA ASP A 63 -32.59 6.43 -4.93
C ASP A 63 -31.51 7.25 -5.67
N ASP A 64 -31.78 8.53 -5.93
CA ASP A 64 -30.90 9.45 -6.64
C ASP A 64 -29.58 9.68 -5.88
N GLU A 65 -29.67 9.83 -4.56
CA GLU A 65 -28.53 10.09 -3.66
C GLU A 65 -27.65 8.84 -3.54
N TYR A 66 -28.26 7.66 -3.45
CA TYR A 66 -27.52 6.38 -3.43
C TYR A 66 -26.76 6.12 -4.74
N GLN A 67 -27.37 6.40 -5.89
CA GLN A 67 -26.72 6.20 -7.19
C GLN A 67 -25.58 7.20 -7.42
N LEU A 68 -25.76 8.45 -7.00
CA LEU A 68 -24.73 9.47 -7.11
C LEU A 68 -23.49 9.10 -6.29
N GLN A 69 -23.68 8.67 -5.04
CA GLN A 69 -22.57 8.25 -4.18
C GLN A 69 -21.84 7.04 -4.77
N LYS A 70 -22.58 6.01 -5.18
CA LYS A 70 -22.00 4.80 -5.79
C LYS A 70 -21.20 5.11 -7.06
N ASN A 71 -21.70 6.01 -7.92
CA ASN A 71 -21.01 6.40 -9.14
C ASN A 71 -19.73 7.20 -8.83
N ASN A 72 -19.76 8.07 -7.82
CA ASN A 72 -18.59 8.81 -7.35
C ASN A 72 -17.53 7.86 -6.77
N ASP A 73 -17.93 6.94 -5.89
CA ASP A 73 -17.05 5.93 -5.31
C ASP A 73 -16.39 5.07 -6.39
N LEU A 74 -17.17 4.64 -7.38
CA LEU A 74 -16.65 3.87 -8.51
C LEU A 74 -15.63 4.68 -9.32
N GLY A 75 -15.90 5.95 -9.59
CA GLY A 75 -14.97 6.86 -10.26
C GLY A 75 -13.66 7.05 -9.50
N GLN A 76 -13.74 7.20 -8.17
CA GLN A 76 -12.56 7.27 -7.30
C GLN A 76 -11.76 5.97 -7.30
N ILE A 77 -12.42 4.81 -7.25
CA ILE A 77 -11.77 3.50 -7.32
C ILE A 77 -11.01 3.35 -8.64
N TYR A 78 -11.62 3.70 -9.78
CA TYR A 78 -10.92 3.65 -11.08
C TYR A 78 -9.72 4.59 -11.12
N ASN A 79 -9.85 5.82 -10.62
CA ASN A 79 -8.74 6.79 -10.57
C ASN A 79 -7.58 6.28 -9.71
N LEU A 80 -7.89 5.76 -8.52
CA LEU A 80 -6.89 5.19 -7.61
C LEU A 80 -6.21 3.96 -8.22
N THR A 81 -6.97 3.09 -8.85
CA THR A 81 -6.43 1.90 -9.53
C THR A 81 -5.46 2.30 -10.64
N PHE A 82 -5.80 3.32 -11.44
CA PHE A 82 -4.92 3.85 -12.47
C PHE A 82 -3.64 4.46 -11.87
N LYS A 83 -3.77 5.26 -10.81
CA LYS A 83 -2.61 5.84 -10.11
C LYS A 83 -1.68 4.77 -9.53
N LEU A 84 -2.25 3.71 -8.95
CA LEU A 84 -1.48 2.57 -8.44
C LEU A 84 -0.67 1.92 -9.56
N GLY A 85 -1.30 1.63 -10.71
CA GLY A 85 -0.57 1.07 -11.86
C GLY A 85 0.55 1.98 -12.37
N ASN A 86 0.33 3.30 -12.38
CA ASN A 86 1.38 4.25 -12.77
C ASN A 86 2.55 4.25 -11.77
N LEU A 87 2.26 4.29 -10.46
CA LEU A 87 3.28 4.24 -9.41
C LEU A 87 4.06 2.92 -9.42
N GLU A 88 3.39 1.79 -9.67
CA GLU A 88 4.04 0.49 -9.81
C GLU A 88 5.04 0.48 -10.98
N ASN A 89 4.68 1.09 -12.11
CA ASN A 89 5.58 1.24 -13.25
C ASN A 89 6.78 2.15 -12.94
N GLU A 90 6.57 3.27 -12.25
CA GLU A 90 7.65 4.16 -11.83
C GLU A 90 8.61 3.47 -10.85
N ILE A 91 8.08 2.73 -9.87
CA ILE A 91 8.89 1.93 -8.93
C ILE A 91 9.70 0.88 -9.69
N SER A 92 9.08 0.20 -10.65
CA SER A 92 9.76 -0.80 -11.50
C SER A 92 10.93 -0.17 -12.27
N TYR A 93 10.71 0.98 -12.88
CA TYR A 93 11.75 1.73 -13.59
C TYR A 93 12.89 2.16 -12.66
N CYS A 94 12.57 2.76 -11.52
CA CYS A 94 13.57 3.18 -10.53
C CYS A 94 14.42 2.01 -10.02
N ARG A 95 13.81 0.84 -9.76
CA ARG A 95 14.53 -0.36 -9.33
C ARG A 95 15.54 -0.82 -10.38
N LYS A 96 15.14 -0.85 -11.65
CA LYS A 96 16.03 -1.24 -12.75
C LYS A 96 17.24 -0.30 -12.85
N LYS A 97 17.00 1.01 -12.77
CA LYS A 97 18.07 2.02 -12.82
C LYS A 97 19.04 1.88 -11.65
N LEU A 98 18.54 1.62 -10.45
CA LEU A 98 19.38 1.39 -9.27
C LEU A 98 20.27 0.14 -9.44
N GLU A 99 19.74 -0.91 -10.07
CA GLU A 99 20.50 -2.13 -10.35
C GLU A 99 21.60 -1.90 -11.41
N GLU A 100 21.32 -1.11 -12.44
CA GLU A 100 22.31 -0.68 -13.43
C GLU A 100 23.44 0.15 -12.79
N GLU A 101 23.11 1.13 -11.94
CA GLU A 101 24.10 1.93 -11.21
C GLU A 101 24.93 1.08 -10.24
N LYS A 102 24.30 0.15 -9.52
CA LYS A 102 25.01 -0.79 -8.63
C LYS A 102 25.97 -1.68 -9.40
N ASN A 103 25.57 -2.19 -10.56
CA ASN A 103 26.44 -3.01 -11.41
C ASN A 103 27.63 -2.19 -11.95
N SER A 104 27.40 -0.93 -12.31
CA SER A 104 28.47 -0.02 -12.72
C SER A 104 29.46 0.24 -11.57
N ASP A 105 28.98 0.50 -10.35
CA ASP A 105 29.82 0.69 -9.17
C ASP A 105 30.66 -0.57 -8.86
N LEU A 106 30.07 -1.76 -8.99
CA LEU A 106 30.78 -3.03 -8.79
C LEU A 106 31.93 -3.19 -9.79
N VAL A 107 31.71 -2.88 -11.07
CA VAL A 107 32.76 -2.94 -12.09
C VAL A 107 33.88 -1.93 -11.77
N PHE A 108 33.52 -0.70 -11.40
CA PHE A 108 34.50 0.33 -11.04
C PHE A 108 35.33 -0.08 -9.82
N ARG A 109 34.70 -0.64 -8.77
CA ARG A 109 35.41 -1.18 -7.59
C ARG A 109 36.39 -2.28 -7.98
N GLN A 110 36.00 -3.18 -8.88
CA GLN A 110 36.89 -4.23 -9.36
C GLN A 110 38.13 -3.67 -10.06
N GLU A 111 37.98 -2.62 -10.87
CA GLU A 111 39.12 -1.94 -11.51
C GLU A 111 40.02 -1.23 -10.50
N LEU A 112 39.43 -0.57 -9.49
CA LEU A 112 40.21 0.04 -8.41
C LEU A 112 41.03 -1.00 -7.64
N ASP A 113 40.47 -2.18 -7.36
CA ASP A 113 41.19 -3.23 -6.65
C ASP A 113 42.35 -3.78 -7.48
N LYS A 114 42.20 -3.90 -8.82
CA LYS A 114 43.32 -4.23 -9.71
C LYS A 114 44.44 -3.18 -9.65
N VAL A 115 44.09 -1.89 -9.68
CA VAL A 115 45.09 -0.80 -9.60
C VAL A 115 45.77 -0.79 -8.23
N LYS A 116 45.01 -0.93 -7.14
CA LYS A 116 45.54 -1.04 -5.78
C LYS A 116 46.51 -2.22 -5.66
N TRP A 117 46.15 -3.37 -6.22
CA TRP A 117 47.01 -4.56 -6.21
C TRP A 117 48.34 -4.28 -6.94
N LYS A 118 48.31 -3.67 -8.13
CA LYS A 118 49.53 -3.26 -8.84
C LYS A 118 50.37 -2.26 -8.03
N LEU A 119 49.74 -1.28 -7.40
CA LEU A 119 50.46 -0.32 -6.56
C LEU A 119 51.12 -1.03 -5.36
N PHE A 120 50.41 -1.97 -4.74
CA PHE A 120 50.93 -2.76 -3.63
C PHE A 120 52.14 -3.60 -4.06
N THR A 121 52.07 -4.29 -5.20
CA THR A 121 53.20 -5.09 -5.72
C THR A 121 54.41 -4.22 -6.05
N HIS A 122 54.22 -3.06 -6.69
CA HIS A 122 55.30 -2.11 -6.94
C HIS A 122 55.94 -1.60 -5.65
N LYS A 123 55.13 -1.23 -4.64
CA LYS A 123 55.65 -0.81 -3.33
C LYS A 123 56.46 -1.90 -2.64
N ALA A 124 55.98 -3.15 -2.67
CA ALA A 124 56.69 -4.28 -2.10
C ALA A 124 58.03 -4.54 -2.80
N ALA A 125 58.05 -4.49 -4.14
CA ALA A 125 59.28 -4.64 -4.92
C ALA A 125 60.32 -3.56 -4.59
N LEU A 126 59.90 -2.29 -4.49
CA LEU A 126 60.78 -1.19 -4.08
C LEU A 126 61.36 -1.42 -2.67
N PHE A 127 60.53 -1.90 -1.73
CA PHE A 127 60.99 -2.25 -0.39
C PHE A 127 62.05 -3.36 -0.41
N VAL A 128 61.84 -4.42 -1.19
CA VAL A 128 62.81 -5.52 -1.34
C VAL A 128 64.12 -5.02 -1.95
N LEU A 129 64.04 -4.22 -3.03
CA LEU A 129 65.23 -3.64 -3.66
C LEU A 129 66.01 -2.74 -2.69
N PHE A 130 65.32 -1.96 -1.87
CA PHE A 130 65.95 -1.13 -0.83
C PHE A 130 66.69 -1.99 0.20
N PHE A 131 66.07 -3.07 0.69
CA PHE A 131 66.75 -3.99 1.63
C PHE A 131 67.97 -4.67 1.01
N LEU A 132 67.89 -5.09 -0.27
CA LEU A 132 69.03 -5.67 -0.98
C LEU A 132 70.18 -4.66 -1.14
N TYR A 133 69.86 -3.40 -1.47
CA TYR A 133 70.84 -2.33 -1.57
C TYR A 133 71.54 -2.06 -0.24
N VAL A 134 70.78 -1.91 0.86
CA VAL A 134 71.34 -1.70 2.20
C VAL A 134 72.24 -2.87 2.60
N LYS A 135 71.81 -4.12 2.35
CA LYS A 135 72.63 -5.31 2.63
C LYS A 135 73.97 -5.25 1.88
N HIS A 136 73.95 -4.94 0.58
CA HIS A 136 75.15 -4.88 -0.25
C HIS A 136 76.12 -3.76 0.15
N VAL A 137 75.61 -2.63 0.64
CA VAL A 137 76.46 -1.47 0.99
C VAL A 137 77.07 -1.60 2.38
N PHE A 138 76.36 -2.20 3.34
CA PHE A 138 76.74 -2.15 4.76
C PHE A 138 77.24 -3.47 5.36
N PHE A 139 77.09 -4.60 4.67
CA PHE A 139 77.49 -5.94 5.15
C PHE A 139 78.29 -6.69 4.09
#